data_AF-A0A920M4E0-F1
#
_entry.id   AF-A0A920M4E0-F1
#
_cell.length_a   1.000
_cell.length_b   1.000
_cell.length_c   1.000
_cell.angle_alpha   90.00
_cell.angle_beta   90.00
_cell.angle_gamma   90.00
#
_symmetry.space_group_name_H-M   'P 1'
#
loop_
_entity.id
_entity.type
_entity.pdbx_description
1 polymer ?
#
loop_
_entity_poly.entity_id
_entity_poly.type
_entity_poly.pdbx_seq_one_letter_code
_entity_poly.pdbx_strand_id
1 'polypeptide(L)'
;MKITESTLQRMVDSLLTVSKLKDSVLEVIDSNIRENELKVEKVRVPLGVLGVIFESRPNVVIEIASLAIKSGNGLVMRGGSDCIETNLALFKLVSESLKESGLPEKSMYF
;
A
#
# COMPACT_ATOMS: atom_id res chain seq x y z
N MET A 1 -5.54 22.09 -0.40
CA MET A 1 -4.77 22.18 -1.66
C MET A 1 -5.67 21.74 -2.82
N LYS A 2 -5.59 22.36 -4.01
CA LYS A 2 -6.40 21.98 -5.18
C LYS A 2 -5.68 20.90 -5.99
N ILE A 3 -6.34 19.78 -6.26
CA ILE A 3 -5.83 18.76 -7.19
C ILE A 3 -6.07 19.27 -8.62
N THR A 4 -5.00 19.32 -9.41
CA THR A 4 -5.08 19.61 -10.85
C THR A 4 -5.24 18.31 -11.63
N GLU A 5 -5.69 18.41 -12.88
CA GLU A 5 -5.78 17.27 -13.80
C GLU A 5 -4.42 16.56 -13.95
N SER A 6 -3.33 17.33 -14.06
CA SER A 6 -1.97 16.78 -14.10
C SER A 6 -1.59 16.00 -12.83
N THR A 7 -2.03 16.46 -11.66
CA THR A 7 -1.76 15.80 -10.38
C THR A 7 -2.58 14.52 -10.25
N LEU A 8 -3.83 14.53 -10.72
CA LEU A 8 -4.68 13.36 -10.78
C LEU A 8 -4.11 12.30 -11.74
N GLN A 9 -3.71 12.70 -12.94
CA GLN A 9 -3.12 11.79 -13.93
C GLN A 9 -1.87 11.10 -13.35
N ARG A 10 -1.02 11.85 -12.65
CA ARG A 10 0.16 11.28 -11.98
C ARG A 10 -0.20 10.23 -10.92
N MET A 11 -1.26 10.43 -10.15
CA MET A 11 -1.73 9.43 -9.17
C MET A 11 -2.20 8.16 -9.89
N VAL A 12 -2.94 8.30 -10.99
CA VAL A 12 -3.40 7.17 -11.81
C VAL A 12 -2.21 6.41 -12.42
N ASP A 13 -1.25 7.12 -13.01
CA ASP A 13 -0.06 6.51 -13.60
C ASP A 13 0.77 5.77 -12.55
N SER A 14 0.88 6.33 -11.34
CA SER A 14 1.53 5.69 -10.20
C SER A 14 0.82 4.39 -9.81
N LEU A 15 -0.50 4.41 -9.66
CA LEU A 15 -1.30 3.21 -9.38
C LEU A 15 -1.12 2.11 -10.43
N LEU A 16 -1.16 2.48 -11.70
CA LEU A 16 -0.96 1.55 -12.82
C LEU A 16 0.47 1.00 -12.88
N THR A 17 1.45 1.77 -12.43
CA THR A 17 2.83 1.31 -12.33
C THR A 17 2.97 0.28 -11.20
N VAL A 18 2.41 0.57 -10.02
CA VAL A 18 2.46 -0.33 -8.86
C VAL A 18 1.71 -1.64 -9.12
N SER A 19 0.56 -1.59 -9.81
CA SER A 19 -0.21 -2.79 -10.13
C SER A 19 0.56 -3.78 -11.01
N LYS A 20 1.42 -3.27 -11.91
CA LYS A 20 2.28 -4.05 -12.82
C LYS A 20 3.53 -4.64 -12.15
N LEU A 21 3.88 -4.23 -10.93
CA LEU A 21 5.02 -4.81 -10.23
C LEU A 21 4.80 -6.30 -10.00
N LYS A 22 5.89 -7.09 -10.03
CA LYS A 22 5.82 -8.52 -9.66
C LYS A 22 5.35 -8.63 -8.21
N ASP A 23 4.40 -9.54 -7.96
CA ASP A 23 4.06 -9.89 -6.58
C ASP A 23 5.23 -10.64 -5.95
N SER A 24 5.68 -10.17 -4.80
CA SER A 24 6.78 -10.78 -4.04
C SER A 24 6.30 -11.39 -2.73
N VAL A 25 5.02 -11.22 -2.37
CA VAL A 25 4.44 -11.82 -1.18
C VAL A 25 4.42 -13.34 -1.35
N LEU A 26 4.93 -14.06 -0.34
CA LEU A 26 5.09 -15.52 -0.32
C LEU A 26 6.11 -16.09 -1.33
N GLU A 27 7.00 -15.27 -1.88
CA GLU A 27 8.11 -15.75 -2.70
C GLU A 27 9.14 -16.54 -1.85
N VAL A 28 9.49 -17.75 -2.28
CA VAL A 28 10.59 -18.53 -1.69
C VAL A 28 11.92 -17.94 -2.17
N ILE A 29 12.71 -17.42 -1.25
CA ILE A 29 13.99 -16.74 -1.51
C ILE A 29 15.16 -17.74 -1.42
N ASP A 30 15.03 -18.74 -0.56
CA ASP A 30 16.03 -19.78 -0.33
C ASP A 30 15.33 -21.08 0.11
N SER A 31 15.85 -22.22 -0.33
CA SER A 31 15.30 -23.53 -0.02
C SER A 31 16.41 -24.56 -0.01
N ASN A 32 16.52 -25.34 1.07
CA ASN A 32 17.48 -26.43 1.16
C ASN A 32 16.90 -27.63 1.94
N ILE A 33 17.37 -28.83 1.61
CA ILE A 33 17.08 -30.07 2.33
C ILE A 33 18.33 -30.40 3.17
N ARG A 34 18.14 -30.51 4.49
CA ARG A 34 19.22 -30.85 5.43
C ARG A 34 19.53 -32.34 5.39
N GLU A 35 20.68 -32.74 5.94
CA GLU A 35 21.12 -34.15 6.01
C GLU A 35 20.13 -35.05 6.75
N ASN A 36 19.31 -34.49 7.65
CA ASN A 36 18.24 -35.17 8.36
C ASN A 36 16.88 -35.11 7.63
N GLU A 37 16.87 -34.84 6.32
CA GLU A 37 15.69 -34.74 5.46
C GLU A 37 14.75 -33.56 5.78
N LEU A 38 15.14 -32.65 6.69
CA LEU A 38 14.34 -31.46 6.99
C LEU A 38 14.41 -30.47 5.82
N LYS A 39 13.24 -30.14 5.24
CA LYS A 39 13.11 -29.06 4.27
C LYS A 39 13.04 -27.71 4.99
N VAL A 40 13.93 -26.80 4.65
CA VAL A 40 13.99 -25.44 5.19
C VAL A 40 13.81 -24.45 4.06
N GLU A 41 12.79 -23.58 4.18
CA GLU A 41 12.49 -22.53 3.19
C GLU A 41 12.51 -21.15 3.86
N LYS A 42 13.12 -20.18 3.20
CA LYS A 42 13.00 -18.77 3.55
C LYS A 42 11.99 -18.12 2.62
N VAL A 43 10.85 -17.74 3.18
CA VAL A 43 9.71 -17.19 2.42
C VAL A 43 9.54 -15.71 2.74
N ARG A 44 9.31 -14.87 1.71
CA ARG A 44 8.99 -13.46 1.91
C ARG A 44 7.58 -13.32 2.45
N VAL A 45 7.42 -12.56 3.53
CA VAL A 45 6.12 -12.25 4.13
C VAL A 45 5.97 -10.73 4.29
N PRO A 46 4.73 -10.21 4.36
CA PRO A 46 4.50 -8.82 4.70
C PRO A 46 5.11 -8.48 6.06
N LEU A 47 5.45 -7.21 6.27
CA LEU A 47 5.91 -6.72 7.57
C LEU A 47 4.78 -6.72 8.61
N GLY A 48 3.54 -6.55 8.16
CA GLY A 48 2.35 -6.49 9.01
C GLY A 48 1.63 -5.16 8.80
N VAL A 49 1.92 -4.17 9.64
CA VAL A 49 1.29 -2.83 9.57
C VAL A 49 2.36 -1.75 9.40
N LEU A 50 2.18 -0.89 8.41
CA LEU A 50 3.04 0.27 8.16
C LEU A 50 2.47 1.50 8.87
N GLY A 51 3.31 2.20 9.63
CA GLY A 51 3.01 3.53 10.15
C GLY A 51 3.70 4.60 9.29
N VAL A 52 2.94 5.47 8.62
CA VAL A 52 3.51 6.44 7.68
C VAL A 52 3.08 7.88 7.99
N ILE A 53 4.05 8.74 8.26
CA ILE A 53 3.83 10.17 8.52
C ILE A 53 4.38 10.95 7.32
N PHE A 54 3.59 11.87 6.78
CA PHE A 54 3.99 12.66 5.61
C PHE A 54 3.49 14.11 5.69
N GLU A 55 4.13 14.99 4.94
CA GLU A 55 3.84 16.42 4.88
C GLU A 55 2.62 16.75 3.98
N SER A 56 2.42 18.03 3.66
CA SER A 56 1.27 18.56 2.93
C SER A 56 1.30 18.23 1.42
N ARG A 57 1.26 16.93 1.08
CA ARG A 57 1.30 16.40 -0.29
C ARG A 57 0.19 15.34 -0.48
N PRO A 58 -0.99 15.73 -0.99
CA PRO A 58 -2.16 14.83 -0.99
C PRO A 58 -2.00 13.61 -1.89
N ASN A 59 -1.21 13.69 -2.97
CA ASN A 59 -0.94 12.55 -3.84
C ASN A 59 -0.30 11.36 -3.10
N VAL A 60 0.38 11.63 -1.98
CA VAL A 60 1.09 10.62 -1.18
C VAL A 60 0.13 9.61 -0.54
N VAL A 61 -1.14 10.00 -0.27
CA VAL A 61 -2.17 9.07 0.24
C VAL A 61 -2.35 7.87 -0.69
N ILE A 62 -2.52 8.13 -1.98
CA ILE A 62 -2.75 7.09 -3.00
C ILE A 62 -1.50 6.26 -3.22
N GLU A 63 -0.33 6.91 -3.29
CA GLU A 63 0.95 6.22 -3.49
C GLU A 63 1.26 5.24 -2.36
N ILE A 64 1.16 5.66 -1.09
CA ILE A 64 1.43 4.77 0.05
C ILE A 64 0.39 3.65 0.13
N ALA A 65 -0.90 3.97 -0.04
CA ALA A 65 -1.95 2.96 -0.02
C ALA A 65 -1.72 1.88 -1.08
N SER A 66 -1.36 2.28 -2.31
CA SER A 66 -1.09 1.35 -3.40
C SER A 66 0.05 0.39 -3.09
N LEU A 67 1.15 0.89 -2.51
CA LEU A 67 2.31 0.08 -2.14
C LEU A 67 2.00 -0.84 -0.96
N ALA A 68 1.24 -0.37 0.03
CA ALA A 68 0.80 -1.17 1.17
C ALA A 68 -0.06 -2.35 0.72
N ILE A 69 -1.06 -2.11 -0.16
CA ILE A 69 -1.88 -3.18 -0.76
C ILE A 69 -0.99 -4.16 -1.52
N LYS A 70 -0.13 -3.67 -2.41
CA LYS A 70 0.71 -4.50 -3.28
C LYS A 70 1.69 -5.38 -2.49
N SER A 71 2.13 -4.91 -1.33
CA SER A 71 3.06 -5.64 -0.45
C SER A 71 2.37 -6.44 0.66
N GLY A 72 1.03 -6.49 0.66
CA GLY A 72 0.23 -7.24 1.63
C GLY A 72 0.27 -6.67 3.04
N ASN A 73 0.54 -5.38 3.21
CA ASN A 73 0.60 -4.72 4.52
C ASN A 73 -0.68 -3.93 4.82
N GLY A 74 -1.08 -3.93 6.09
CA GLY A 74 -1.98 -2.92 6.62
C GLY A 74 -1.29 -1.56 6.72
N LEU A 75 -2.06 -0.48 6.85
CA LEU A 75 -1.53 0.87 6.81
C LEU A 75 -2.20 1.78 7.83
N VAL A 76 -1.41 2.50 8.62
CA VAL A 76 -1.84 3.64 9.41
C VAL A 76 -1.02 4.82 8.93
N MET A 77 -1.67 5.82 8.37
CA MET A 77 -0.99 7.02 7.89
C MET A 77 -1.39 8.25 8.69
N ARG A 78 -0.58 9.30 8.65
CA ARG A 78 -0.89 10.61 9.21
C ARG A 78 -0.32 11.68 8.29
N GLY A 79 -1.19 12.46 7.66
CA GLY A 79 -0.79 13.58 6.81
C GLY A 79 -0.66 14.90 7.57
N GLY A 80 0.01 15.87 6.95
CA GLY A 80 0.03 17.27 7.42
C GLY A 80 -1.36 17.90 7.45
N SER A 81 -1.58 18.84 8.39
CA SER A 81 -2.87 19.50 8.62
C SER A 81 -3.32 20.39 7.45
N ASP A 82 -2.37 20.93 6.67
CA ASP A 82 -2.68 21.93 5.64
C ASP A 82 -3.48 21.37 4.45
N CYS A 83 -3.54 20.04 4.33
CA CYS A 83 -4.24 19.32 3.27
C CYS A 83 -5.26 18.30 3.81
N ILE A 84 -5.72 18.44 5.06
CA ILE A 84 -6.54 17.42 5.74
C ILE A 84 -7.79 17.05 4.94
N GLU A 85 -8.56 18.02 4.47
CA GLU A 85 -9.79 17.78 3.69
C GLU A 85 -9.52 17.00 2.40
N THR A 86 -8.44 17.35 1.69
CA THR A 86 -8.03 16.67 0.46
C THR A 86 -7.56 15.24 0.75
N ASN A 87 -6.80 15.06 1.82
CA ASN A 87 -6.32 13.74 2.24
C ASN A 87 -7.48 12.81 2.62
N LEU A 88 -8.45 13.31 3.40
CA LEU A 88 -9.62 12.54 3.80
C LEU A 88 -10.49 12.17 2.60
N ALA A 89 -10.67 13.08 1.64
CA ALA A 89 -11.38 12.78 0.40
C ALA A 89 -10.71 11.67 -0.41
N LEU A 90 -9.38 11.71 -0.56
CA LEU A 90 -8.62 10.65 -1.24
C LEU A 90 -8.66 9.34 -0.46
N PHE A 91 -8.53 9.38 0.87
CA PHE A 91 -8.59 8.20 1.71
C PHE A 91 -9.97 7.53 1.67
N LYS A 92 -11.05 8.31 1.55
CA LYS A 92 -12.40 7.76 1.35
C LYS A 92 -12.48 6.91 0.09
N LEU A 93 -11.91 7.37 -1.02
CA LEU A 93 -11.85 6.59 -2.27
C LEU A 93 -11.05 5.28 -2.09
N VAL A 94 -9.95 5.33 -1.33
CA VAL A 94 -9.19 4.11 -0.98
C VAL A 94 -10.05 3.14 -0.18
N SER A 95 -10.74 3.62 0.85
CA SER A 95 -11.62 2.79 1.69
C SER A 95 -12.76 2.16 0.89
N GLU A 96 -13.38 2.92 -0.02
CA GLU A 96 -14.41 2.41 -0.94
C GLU A 96 -13.84 1.33 -1.87
N SER A 97 -12.65 1.56 -2.43
CA SER A 97 -11.98 0.60 -3.32
C SER A 97 -11.62 -0.71 -2.60
N LEU A 98 -11.19 -0.63 -1.33
CA LEU A 98 -10.92 -1.82 -0.51
C LEU A 98 -12.17 -2.67 -0.36
N LYS A 99 -13.31 -2.03 -0.04
CA LYS A 99 -14.61 -2.69 0.09
C LYS A 99 -15.05 -3.37 -1.21
N GLU A 100 -14.98 -2.65 -2.32
CA GLU A 100 -15.35 -3.16 -3.65
C GLU A 100 -14.47 -4.36 -4.05
N SER A 101 -13.21 -4.36 -3.63
CA SER A 101 -12.25 -5.45 -3.90
C SER A 101 -12.39 -6.63 -2.93
N GLY A 102 -13.33 -6.59 -1.97
CA GLY A 102 -13.50 -7.63 -0.95
C GLY A 102 -12.40 -7.68 0.12
N LEU A 103 -11.56 -6.64 0.21
CA LEU A 103 -10.56 -6.51 1.25
C LEU A 103 -11.18 -5.95 2.54
N PRO A 104 -10.62 -6.27 3.72
CA PRO A 104 -11.13 -5.72 4.98
C PRO A 104 -11.05 -4.18 4.98
N GLU A 105 -12.17 -3.49 5.15
CA GLU A 105 -12.21 -2.01 5.23
C GLU A 105 -11.25 -1.48 6.31
N LYS A 106 -11.11 -2.23 7.41
CA LYS A 106 -10.24 -1.93 8.56
C LYS A 106 -8.77 -2.34 8.39
N SER A 107 -8.33 -2.57 7.15
CA SER A 107 -6.92 -2.80 6.83
C SER A 107 -6.11 -1.49 6.73
N MET A 108 -6.79 -0.35 6.57
CA MET A 108 -6.14 0.96 6.46
C MET A 108 -6.82 2.02 7.33
N TYR A 109 -6.00 2.94 7.87
CA TYR A 109 -6.43 4.09 8.67
C TYR A 109 -5.64 5.33 8.26
N PHE A 110 -6.29 6.49 8.35
CA PHE A 110 -5.71 7.83 8.17
C PHE A 110 -5.71 8.59 9.49
#